data_AF-A0AA97BAN8-F1
#
_entry.id   AF-A0AA97BAN8-F1
#
_cell.length_a   1.000
_cell.length_b   1.000
_cell.length_c   1.000
_cell.angle_alpha   90.00
_cell.angle_beta   90.00
_cell.angle_gamma   90.00
#
_symmetry.space_group_name_H-M   'P 1'
#
loop_
_entity.id
_entity.type
_entity.pdbx_description
1 polymer ?
#
loop_
_entity_poly.entity_id
_entity_poly.type
_entity_poly.pdbx_seq_one_letter_code
_entity_poly.pdbx_strand_id
1 'polypeptide(L)'
;MTATTASNPELEAAILEAPDNVDAYLVYGDWLQVQGDPRGELIALQHAASLATGTEASDLKRKVTTLIKKNRPLLLGALAEAAKEQEVTVEWHLGFIRSARLARKDFHSTWDVAEAAYELLTHPSARFIRGLTIGMVDFEGNNSYADVVDQMVEAGGSKTLQDLFIGDFEYPGETEMSWSRLSDVSKALKVFPNLRTLRLRGGELELGDIDLPELRAFTAESGGLPLAAVKSIANAKWPKLERLEIWFGSDNYGAGGGVEDLQPILDGKGLPNLQRLGLRNSEFTDELCTALPTAKVLPRLETLDLSMGVMSDEGARALAGHAATFSHLKRLDVTDNMLTDEGQTLLSKALPNVSAGHQREFDEDYRYASVSE
;
A
#
# COMPACT_ATOMS: atom_id res chain seq x y z
N MET A 1 -0.98 -35.74 -14.12
CA MET A 1 0.37 -35.36 -14.58
C MET A 1 0.47 -33.87 -14.36
N THR A 2 1.19 -33.44 -13.32
CA THR A 2 1.52 -32.03 -13.11
C THR A 2 2.34 -31.59 -14.31
N ALA A 3 1.74 -30.84 -15.23
CA ALA A 3 2.49 -30.26 -16.34
C ALA A 3 3.54 -29.34 -15.71
N THR A 4 4.80 -29.77 -15.70
CA THR A 4 5.94 -28.90 -15.39
C THR A 4 5.80 -27.71 -16.32
N THR A 5 5.51 -26.54 -15.75
CA THR A 5 5.29 -25.35 -16.57
C THR A 5 6.58 -24.99 -17.30
N ALA A 6 6.45 -24.66 -18.57
CA ALA A 6 7.58 -24.31 -19.40
C ALA A 6 8.30 -23.05 -18.85
N SER A 7 9.63 -23.05 -18.88
CA SER A 7 10.49 -21.95 -18.47
C SER A 7 11.70 -21.85 -19.37
N ASN A 8 12.11 -20.62 -19.69
CA ASN A 8 13.32 -20.30 -20.44
C ASN A 8 14.01 -19.09 -19.78
N PRO A 9 15.04 -19.31 -18.95
CA PRO A 9 15.67 -18.24 -18.18
C PRO A 9 16.23 -17.08 -19.01
N GLU A 10 16.71 -17.34 -20.24
CA GLU A 10 17.27 -16.31 -21.12
C GLU A 10 16.17 -15.38 -21.64
N LEU A 11 15.03 -15.94 -22.07
CA LEU A 11 13.89 -15.15 -22.55
C LEU A 11 13.18 -14.44 -21.38
N GLU A 12 13.12 -15.08 -20.22
CA GLU A 12 12.60 -14.47 -19.00
C GLU A 12 13.45 -13.30 -18.53
N ALA A 13 14.78 -13.38 -18.65
CA ALA A 13 15.68 -12.29 -18.27
C ALA A 13 15.40 -10.99 -19.06
N ALA A 14 15.08 -11.11 -20.35
CA ALA A 14 14.72 -9.95 -21.17
C ALA A 14 13.43 -9.25 -20.69
N ILE A 15 12.45 -10.03 -20.22
CA ILE A 15 11.23 -9.50 -19.60
C ILE A 15 11.53 -8.88 -18.23
N LEU A 16 12.38 -9.51 -17.43
CA LEU A 16 12.76 -8.99 -16.11
C LEU A 16 13.51 -7.65 -16.21
N GLU A 17 14.35 -7.47 -17.23
CA GLU A 17 15.07 -6.22 -17.50
C GLU A 17 14.13 -5.11 -17.98
N ALA A 18 13.16 -5.43 -18.84
CA ALA A 18 12.18 -4.50 -19.37
C ALA A 18 10.74 -5.06 -19.27
N PRO A 19 10.07 -4.93 -18.11
CA PRO A 19 8.78 -5.59 -17.83
C PRO A 19 7.59 -5.16 -18.69
N ASP A 20 7.73 -4.07 -19.44
CA ASP A 20 6.71 -3.58 -20.38
C ASP A 20 7.14 -3.75 -21.85
N ASN A 21 8.26 -4.42 -22.12
CA ASN A 21 8.75 -4.68 -23.47
C ASN A 21 7.95 -5.81 -24.13
N VAL A 22 6.98 -5.42 -24.95
CA VAL A 22 6.11 -6.32 -25.69
C VAL A 22 6.88 -7.31 -26.56
N ASP A 23 7.98 -6.90 -27.21
CA ASP A 23 8.77 -7.77 -28.09
C ASP A 23 9.39 -8.93 -27.31
N ALA A 24 9.87 -8.69 -26.09
CA ALA A 24 10.41 -9.73 -25.23
C ALA A 24 9.32 -10.77 -24.87
N TYR A 25 8.10 -10.31 -24.58
CA TYR A 25 6.97 -11.20 -24.35
C TYR A 25 6.58 -11.98 -25.61
N LEU A 26 6.56 -11.36 -26.80
CA LEU A 26 6.22 -12.05 -28.05
C LEU A 26 7.20 -13.18 -28.37
N VAL A 27 8.50 -12.92 -28.26
CA VAL A 27 9.54 -13.96 -28.45
C VAL A 27 9.36 -15.10 -27.45
N TYR A 28 9.09 -14.77 -26.18
CA TYR A 28 8.83 -15.79 -25.17
C TYR A 28 7.51 -16.54 -25.43
N GLY A 29 6.49 -15.85 -25.92
CA GLY A 29 5.19 -16.41 -26.28
C GLY A 29 5.27 -17.41 -27.43
N ASP A 30 6.06 -17.12 -28.46
CA ASP A 30 6.32 -18.06 -29.56
C ASP A 30 7.00 -19.33 -29.04
N TRP A 31 7.99 -19.18 -28.15
CA TRP A 31 8.63 -20.32 -27.51
C TRP A 31 7.64 -21.13 -26.64
N LEU A 32 6.79 -20.47 -25.86
CA LEU A 32 5.76 -21.11 -25.03
C LEU A 32 4.74 -21.89 -25.88
N GLN A 33 4.34 -21.37 -27.04
CA GLN A 33 3.45 -22.09 -27.97
C GLN A 33 4.08 -23.39 -28.48
N VAL A 34 5.39 -23.39 -28.78
CA VAL A 34 6.12 -24.61 -29.15
C VAL A 34 6.11 -25.65 -28.02
N GLN A 35 6.13 -25.20 -26.76
CA GLN A 35 6.00 -26.08 -25.58
C GLN A 35 4.55 -26.49 -25.27
N GLY A 36 3.56 -26.01 -26.03
CA GLY A 36 2.14 -26.27 -25.79
C GLY A 36 1.56 -25.52 -24.58
N ASP A 37 2.24 -24.47 -24.11
CA ASP A 37 1.78 -23.68 -22.97
C ASP A 37 0.76 -22.61 -23.43
N PRO A 38 -0.46 -22.57 -22.85
CA PRO A 38 -1.51 -21.67 -23.29
C PRO A 38 -1.19 -20.18 -23.08
N ARG A 39 -0.18 -19.85 -22.26
CA ARG A 39 0.27 -18.46 -22.06
C ARG A 39 0.87 -17.87 -23.33
N GLY A 40 1.43 -18.70 -24.22
CA GLY A 40 1.95 -18.23 -25.51
C GLY A 40 0.86 -17.68 -26.44
N GLU A 41 -0.26 -18.41 -26.57
CA GLU A 41 -1.44 -17.91 -27.30
C GLU A 41 -2.05 -16.69 -26.60
N LEU A 42 -2.05 -16.69 -25.26
CA LEU A 42 -2.57 -15.57 -24.47
C LEU A 42 -1.76 -14.27 -24.70
N ILE A 43 -0.43 -14.35 -24.77
CA ILE A 43 0.45 -13.23 -25.15
C ILE A 43 0.04 -12.65 -26.50
N ALA A 44 -0.04 -13.50 -27.53
CA ALA A 44 -0.35 -13.06 -28.88
C ALA A 44 -1.74 -12.41 -28.98
N LEU A 45 -2.75 -13.00 -28.32
CA LEU A 45 -4.10 -12.45 -28.30
C LEU A 45 -4.20 -11.13 -27.54
N GLN A 46 -3.54 -11.00 -26.38
CA GLN A 46 -3.55 -9.75 -25.61
C GLN A 46 -2.80 -8.64 -26.34
N HIS A 47 -1.67 -8.94 -26.99
CA HIS A 47 -0.97 -7.99 -27.83
C HIS A 47 -1.85 -7.54 -29.01
N ALA A 48 -2.42 -8.47 -29.77
CA ALA A 48 -3.32 -8.15 -30.88
C ALA A 48 -4.52 -7.30 -30.40
N ALA A 49 -5.11 -7.64 -29.25
CA ALA A 49 -6.20 -6.86 -28.67
C ALA A 49 -5.81 -5.43 -28.30
N SER A 50 -4.54 -5.19 -27.95
CA SER A 50 -4.01 -3.86 -27.62
C SER A 50 -3.83 -2.96 -28.84
N LEU A 51 -3.61 -3.54 -30.02
CA LEU A 51 -3.44 -2.83 -31.29
C LEU A 51 -4.77 -2.63 -32.03
N ALA A 52 -5.74 -3.52 -31.80
CA ALA A 52 -7.04 -3.49 -32.46
C ALA A 52 -7.95 -2.38 -31.92
N THR A 53 -8.95 -2.00 -32.71
CA THR A 53 -10.00 -1.04 -32.32
C THR A 53 -11.40 -1.58 -32.65
N GLY A 54 -12.43 -0.96 -32.06
CA GLY A 54 -13.82 -1.27 -32.39
C GLY A 54 -14.24 -2.72 -32.09
N THR A 55 -14.92 -3.35 -33.06
CA THR A 55 -15.46 -4.71 -32.92
C THR A 55 -14.36 -5.76 -32.83
N GLU A 56 -13.27 -5.59 -33.58
CA GLU A 56 -12.12 -6.51 -33.56
C GLU A 56 -11.49 -6.58 -32.16
N ALA A 57 -11.26 -5.43 -31.53
CA ALA A 57 -10.74 -5.37 -30.15
C ALA A 57 -11.67 -6.10 -29.16
N SER A 58 -12.98 -5.93 -29.32
CA SER A 58 -13.98 -6.58 -28.46
C SER A 58 -13.99 -8.11 -28.66
N ASP A 59 -13.83 -8.58 -29.89
CA ASP A 59 -13.77 -10.01 -30.20
C ASP A 59 -12.47 -10.65 -29.71
N LEU A 60 -11.34 -9.96 -29.83
CA LEU A 60 -10.06 -10.41 -29.28
C LEU A 60 -10.11 -10.49 -27.75
N LYS A 61 -10.67 -9.48 -27.07
CA LYS A 61 -10.89 -9.53 -25.62
C LYS A 61 -11.79 -10.71 -25.21
N ARG A 62 -12.83 -11.00 -25.99
CA ARG A 62 -13.67 -12.18 -25.76
C ARG A 62 -12.88 -13.48 -25.89
N LYS A 63 -12.05 -13.61 -26.92
CA LYS A 63 -11.15 -14.77 -27.11
C LYS A 63 -10.18 -14.94 -25.93
N VAL A 64 -9.58 -13.85 -25.45
CA VAL A 64 -8.72 -13.83 -24.25
C VAL A 64 -9.49 -14.40 -23.05
N THR A 65 -10.68 -13.86 -22.75
CA THR A 65 -11.51 -14.34 -21.63
C THR A 65 -11.88 -15.82 -21.78
N THR A 66 -12.23 -16.25 -23.00
CA THR A 66 -12.53 -17.66 -23.28
C THR A 66 -11.30 -18.56 -23.06
N LEU A 67 -10.12 -18.14 -23.50
CA LEU A 67 -8.88 -18.90 -23.36
C LEU A 67 -8.47 -19.03 -21.88
N ILE A 68 -8.56 -17.94 -21.11
CA ILE A 68 -8.31 -17.95 -19.66
C ILE A 68 -9.29 -18.89 -18.96
N LYS A 69 -10.59 -18.78 -19.25
CA LYS A 69 -11.62 -19.65 -18.66
C LYS A 69 -11.37 -21.13 -18.99
N LYS A 70 -11.00 -21.44 -20.23
CA LYS A 70 -10.71 -22.81 -20.69
C LYS A 70 -9.49 -23.41 -19.99
N ASN A 71 -8.44 -22.62 -19.82
CA ASN A 71 -7.15 -23.08 -19.26
C ASN A 71 -6.99 -22.76 -17.77
N ARG A 72 -8.04 -22.33 -17.07
CA ARG A 72 -7.97 -21.87 -15.69
C ARG A 72 -7.25 -22.84 -14.73
N PRO A 73 -7.49 -24.16 -14.76
CA PRO A 73 -6.77 -25.09 -13.87
C PRO A 73 -5.25 -25.07 -14.06
N LEU A 74 -4.76 -24.79 -15.27
CA LEU A 74 -3.34 -24.67 -15.57
C LEU A 74 -2.82 -23.27 -15.23
N LEU A 75 -3.59 -22.24 -15.54
CA LEU A 75 -3.19 -20.84 -15.38
C LEU A 75 -3.20 -20.36 -13.92
N LEU A 76 -4.01 -20.96 -13.06
CA LEU A 76 -4.19 -20.56 -11.66
C LEU A 76 -3.98 -21.70 -10.67
N GLY A 77 -3.85 -22.96 -11.11
CA GLY A 77 -3.63 -24.09 -10.20
C GLY A 77 -4.69 -24.19 -9.10
N ALA A 78 -4.24 -24.28 -7.85
CA ALA A 78 -5.10 -24.31 -6.66
C ALA A 78 -5.99 -23.06 -6.51
N LEU A 79 -5.59 -21.92 -7.08
CA LEU A 79 -6.33 -20.66 -7.01
C LEU A 79 -7.54 -20.61 -7.97
N ALA A 80 -7.72 -21.62 -8.82
CA ALA A 80 -8.72 -21.59 -9.89
C ALA A 80 -10.17 -21.51 -9.40
N GLU A 81 -10.50 -22.13 -8.25
CA GLU A 81 -11.85 -22.07 -7.67
C GLU A 81 -12.09 -20.75 -6.94
N ALA A 82 -11.15 -20.29 -6.11
CA ALA A 82 -11.23 -18.99 -5.45
C ALA A 82 -11.35 -17.82 -6.46
N ALA A 83 -10.73 -17.95 -7.64
CA ALA A 83 -10.90 -16.98 -8.73
C ALA A 83 -12.30 -16.99 -9.37
N LYS A 84 -13.07 -18.09 -9.30
CA LYS A 84 -14.49 -18.10 -9.73
C LYS A 84 -15.37 -17.38 -8.72
N GLU A 85 -15.06 -17.54 -7.44
CA GLU A 85 -15.77 -16.94 -6.31
C GLU A 85 -15.40 -15.48 -6.04
N GLN A 86 -14.51 -14.91 -6.86
CA GLN A 86 -14.02 -13.52 -6.79
C GLN A 86 -13.15 -13.22 -5.54
N GLU A 87 -12.68 -14.26 -4.87
CA GLU A 87 -11.76 -14.17 -3.72
C GLU A 87 -10.31 -13.99 -4.18
N VAL A 88 -9.99 -14.50 -5.38
CA VAL A 88 -8.78 -14.19 -6.13
C VAL A 88 -9.16 -13.35 -7.34
N THR A 89 -8.73 -12.09 -7.35
CA THR A 89 -8.83 -11.25 -8.54
C THR A 89 -7.43 -11.05 -9.13
N VAL A 90 -7.29 -11.25 -10.43
CA VAL A 90 -5.99 -11.09 -11.13
C VAL A 90 -6.13 -10.16 -12.32
N GLU A 91 -5.12 -9.34 -12.52
CA GLU A 91 -4.89 -8.59 -13.75
C GLU A 91 -3.88 -9.35 -14.62
N TRP A 92 -4.29 -9.68 -15.85
CA TRP A 92 -3.42 -10.34 -16.82
C TRP A 92 -2.69 -9.33 -17.69
N HIS A 93 -1.38 -9.49 -17.84
CA HIS A 93 -0.55 -8.76 -18.78
C HIS A 93 0.29 -9.75 -19.60
N LEU A 94 0.06 -9.77 -20.91
CA LEU A 94 0.81 -10.58 -21.86
C LEU A 94 1.08 -12.00 -21.33
N GLY A 95 0.03 -12.77 -21.06
CA GLY A 95 0.11 -14.17 -20.64
C GLY A 95 0.39 -14.41 -19.15
N PHE A 96 0.77 -13.40 -18.37
CA PHE A 96 1.16 -13.54 -16.97
C PHE A 96 0.30 -12.65 -16.05
N ILE A 97 0.27 -12.98 -14.77
CA ILE A 97 -0.38 -12.18 -13.74
C ILE A 97 0.53 -10.98 -13.44
N ARG A 98 0.03 -9.77 -13.69
CA ARG A 98 0.72 -8.51 -13.36
C ARG A 98 0.40 -8.06 -11.95
N SER A 99 -0.86 -8.15 -11.55
CA SER A 99 -1.30 -7.83 -10.20
C SER A 99 -2.36 -8.83 -9.73
N ALA A 100 -2.42 -9.05 -8.42
CA ALA A 100 -3.43 -9.90 -7.81
C ALA A 100 -3.96 -9.29 -6.51
N ARG A 101 -5.24 -9.51 -6.22
CA ARG A 101 -5.86 -9.28 -4.92
C ARG A 101 -6.37 -10.60 -4.36
N LEU A 102 -6.00 -10.89 -3.12
CA LEU A 102 -6.45 -12.05 -2.35
C LEU A 102 -7.25 -11.56 -1.15
N ALA A 103 -8.51 -11.97 -1.03
CA ALA A 103 -9.32 -11.73 0.17
C ALA A 103 -10.48 -12.71 0.24
N ARG A 104 -10.93 -13.00 1.45
CA ARG A 104 -12.24 -13.61 1.67
C ARG A 104 -13.32 -12.65 1.20
N LYS A 105 -14.37 -13.17 0.57
CA LYS A 105 -15.50 -12.36 0.09
C LYS A 105 -16.52 -12.02 1.19
N ASP A 106 -16.72 -12.94 2.14
CA ASP A 106 -17.71 -12.84 3.21
C ASP A 106 -17.43 -13.88 4.32
N PHE A 107 -18.27 -13.86 5.35
CA PHE A 107 -18.24 -14.78 6.49
C PHE A 107 -18.54 -16.25 6.16
N HIS A 108 -18.96 -16.57 4.94
CA HIS A 108 -19.14 -17.95 4.48
C HIS A 108 -17.92 -18.47 3.70
N SER A 109 -16.93 -17.63 3.47
CA SER A 109 -15.67 -18.04 2.87
C SER A 109 -14.95 -19.03 3.76
N THR A 110 -14.63 -20.20 3.21
CA THR A 110 -13.80 -21.23 3.86
C THR A 110 -12.38 -21.25 3.29
N TRP A 111 -12.05 -20.27 2.45
CA TRP A 111 -10.80 -20.22 1.73
C TRP A 111 -9.66 -19.68 2.61
N ASP A 112 -8.49 -20.28 2.47
CA ASP A 112 -7.28 -19.89 3.20
C ASP A 112 -6.47 -18.89 2.36
N VAL A 113 -6.50 -17.62 2.78
CA VAL A 113 -5.77 -16.54 2.09
C VAL A 113 -4.26 -16.68 2.26
N ALA A 114 -3.80 -17.29 3.35
CA ALA A 114 -2.37 -17.50 3.60
C ALA A 114 -1.83 -18.56 2.64
N GLU A 115 -2.49 -19.72 2.55
CA GLU A 115 -2.13 -20.76 1.56
C GLU A 115 -2.18 -20.19 0.14
N ALA A 116 -3.18 -19.36 -0.16
CA ALA A 116 -3.28 -18.70 -1.45
C ALA A 116 -2.13 -17.75 -1.78
N ALA A 117 -1.60 -17.03 -0.79
CA ALA A 117 -0.44 -16.16 -0.99
C ALA A 117 0.80 -16.97 -1.36
N TYR A 118 1.00 -18.12 -0.70
CA TYR A 118 2.07 -19.06 -1.06
C TYR A 118 1.90 -19.60 -2.48
N GLU A 119 0.71 -20.13 -2.77
CA GLU A 119 0.37 -20.68 -4.08
C GLU A 119 0.58 -19.64 -5.18
N LEU A 120 0.12 -18.40 -4.98
CA LEU A 120 0.30 -17.33 -5.94
C LEU A 120 1.78 -17.02 -6.19
N LEU A 121 2.56 -16.78 -5.14
CA LEU A 121 3.96 -16.36 -5.26
C LEU A 121 4.87 -17.45 -5.85
N THR A 122 4.50 -18.72 -5.67
CA THR A 122 5.18 -19.86 -6.28
C THR A 122 4.61 -20.23 -7.65
N HIS A 123 3.46 -19.67 -8.05
CA HIS A 123 2.80 -20.03 -9.30
C HIS A 123 3.56 -19.49 -10.52
N PRO A 124 3.79 -20.32 -11.55
CA PRO A 124 4.45 -19.91 -12.80
C PRO A 124 3.79 -18.74 -13.54
N SER A 125 2.48 -18.55 -13.38
CA SER A 125 1.75 -17.40 -13.95
C SER A 125 2.07 -16.08 -13.25
N ALA A 126 2.56 -16.10 -12.01
CA ALA A 126 2.92 -14.91 -11.23
C ALA A 126 4.44 -14.62 -11.28
N ARG A 127 5.20 -15.29 -12.14
CA ARG A 127 6.67 -15.14 -12.25
C ARG A 127 7.13 -13.69 -12.46
N PHE A 128 6.29 -12.85 -13.07
CA PHE A 128 6.56 -11.44 -13.32
C PHE A 128 5.64 -10.50 -12.54
N ILE A 129 5.04 -10.96 -11.44
CA ILE A 129 4.09 -10.18 -10.64
C ILE A 129 4.71 -8.87 -10.17
N ARG A 130 3.90 -7.80 -10.20
CA ARG A 130 4.29 -6.42 -9.85
C ARG A 130 3.47 -5.89 -8.70
N GLY A 131 2.20 -6.25 -8.61
CA GLY A 131 1.30 -5.83 -7.54
C GLY A 131 0.69 -7.00 -6.77
N LEU A 132 0.64 -6.90 -5.45
CA LEU A 132 -0.05 -7.83 -4.58
C LEU A 132 -0.83 -7.05 -3.53
N THR A 133 -2.12 -7.34 -3.42
CA THR A 133 -3.01 -6.79 -2.42
C THR A 133 -3.63 -7.91 -1.59
N ILE A 134 -3.55 -7.80 -0.27
CA ILE A 134 -4.18 -8.70 0.69
C ILE A 134 -5.30 -7.92 1.38
N GLY A 135 -6.54 -8.32 1.16
CA GLY A 135 -7.73 -7.76 1.82
C GLY A 135 -8.11 -8.54 3.08
N MET A 136 -9.39 -8.59 3.42
CA MET A 136 -9.90 -9.38 4.55
C MET A 136 -9.44 -10.85 4.49
N VAL A 137 -8.87 -11.35 5.58
CA VAL A 137 -8.42 -12.75 5.72
C VAL A 137 -9.24 -13.55 6.71
N ASP A 138 -9.88 -12.87 7.66
CA ASP A 138 -10.82 -13.47 8.60
C ASP A 138 -12.00 -12.53 8.90
N PHE A 139 -13.20 -13.10 8.96
CA PHE A 139 -14.46 -12.43 9.32
C PHE A 139 -15.03 -12.94 10.66
N GLU A 140 -14.53 -14.05 11.21
CA GLU A 140 -15.09 -14.70 12.40
C GLU A 140 -14.39 -14.29 13.71
N GLY A 141 -13.28 -13.56 13.62
CA GLY A 141 -12.49 -13.13 14.77
C GLY A 141 -11.65 -11.89 14.48
N ASN A 142 -10.45 -11.83 15.06
CA ASN A 142 -9.50 -10.77 14.73
C ASN A 142 -8.86 -11.06 13.37
N ASN A 143 -9.00 -10.13 12.43
CA ASN A 143 -8.46 -10.22 11.09
C ASN A 143 -6.93 -10.10 11.12
N SER A 144 -6.24 -11.24 11.31
CA SER A 144 -4.79 -11.31 11.51
C SER A 144 -4.04 -11.75 10.26
N TYR A 145 -3.02 -10.98 9.88
CA TYR A 145 -2.19 -11.23 8.70
C TYR A 145 -0.95 -12.10 8.96
N ALA A 146 -0.75 -12.59 10.18
CA ALA A 146 0.47 -13.31 10.56
C ALA A 146 0.75 -14.53 9.67
N ASP A 147 -0.26 -15.39 9.48
CA ASP A 147 -0.11 -16.59 8.65
C ASP A 147 0.16 -16.23 7.18
N VAL A 148 -0.47 -15.16 6.67
CA VAL A 148 -0.21 -14.67 5.31
C VAL A 148 1.24 -14.19 5.17
N VAL A 149 1.74 -13.46 6.15
CA VAL A 149 3.14 -13.01 6.18
C VAL A 149 4.10 -14.20 6.18
N ASP A 150 3.86 -15.20 7.03
CA ASP A 150 4.69 -16.39 7.11
C ASP A 150 4.68 -17.17 5.78
N GLN A 151 3.51 -17.32 5.14
CA GLN A 151 3.39 -17.98 3.84
C GLN A 151 4.07 -17.20 2.70
N MET A 152 4.03 -15.87 2.72
CA MET A 152 4.79 -15.05 1.76
C MET A 152 6.31 -15.22 1.92
N VAL A 153 6.79 -15.35 3.16
CA VAL A 153 8.20 -15.60 3.47
C VAL A 153 8.61 -17.01 3.04
N GLU A 154 7.78 -18.02 3.34
CA GLU A 154 8.01 -19.42 2.96
C GLU A 154 8.03 -19.61 1.43
N ALA A 155 7.22 -18.85 0.70
CA ALA A 155 7.27 -18.81 -0.76
C ALA A 155 8.57 -18.20 -1.33
N GLY A 156 9.40 -17.58 -0.49
CA GLY A 156 10.61 -16.85 -0.90
C GLY A 156 10.34 -15.45 -1.46
N GLY A 157 9.12 -14.93 -1.27
CA GLY A 157 8.67 -13.62 -1.74
C GLY A 157 8.73 -13.44 -3.26
N SER A 158 9.10 -12.24 -3.71
CA SER A 158 9.21 -11.92 -5.13
C SER A 158 10.21 -10.81 -5.38
N LYS A 159 11.11 -11.06 -6.34
CA LYS A 159 12.08 -10.07 -6.81
C LYS A 159 11.47 -9.08 -7.80
N THR A 160 10.29 -9.36 -8.34
CA THR A 160 9.64 -8.49 -9.33
C THR A 160 8.58 -7.59 -8.71
N LEU A 161 8.05 -7.95 -7.54
CA LEU A 161 7.00 -7.20 -6.86
C LEU A 161 7.47 -5.78 -6.52
N GLN A 162 6.61 -4.81 -6.82
CA GLN A 162 6.86 -3.38 -6.60
C GLN A 162 5.79 -2.72 -5.74
N ASP A 163 4.57 -3.22 -5.78
CA ASP A 163 3.45 -2.66 -5.04
C ASP A 163 2.88 -3.73 -4.13
N LEU A 164 2.93 -3.49 -2.82
CA LEU A 164 2.37 -4.36 -1.80
C LEU A 164 1.41 -3.56 -0.93
N PHE A 165 0.18 -4.06 -0.81
CA PHE A 165 -0.80 -3.57 0.15
C PHE A 165 -1.31 -4.73 0.99
N ILE A 166 -1.06 -4.69 2.30
CA ILE A 166 -1.67 -5.60 3.28
C ILE A 166 -2.66 -4.79 4.12
N GLY A 167 -3.89 -5.28 4.26
CA GLY A 167 -4.94 -4.54 4.95
C GLY A 167 -5.98 -3.89 4.04
N ASP A 168 -6.21 -4.40 2.83
CA ASP A 168 -7.20 -3.83 1.90
C ASP A 168 -8.64 -4.22 2.25
N PHE A 169 -9.09 -3.76 3.41
CA PHE A 169 -10.46 -3.84 3.88
C PHE A 169 -11.12 -2.46 3.93
N GLU A 170 -12.45 -2.44 3.77
CA GLU A 170 -13.27 -1.24 3.95
C GLU A 170 -13.45 -0.94 5.44
N TYR A 171 -13.06 0.26 5.85
CA TYR A 171 -13.25 0.75 7.21
C TYR A 171 -14.32 1.85 7.25
N PRO A 172 -15.27 1.83 8.19
CA PRO A 172 -15.56 0.74 9.17
C PRO A 172 -16.49 -0.35 8.60
N GLY A 173 -16.70 -0.41 7.27
CA GLY A 173 -17.74 -1.23 6.65
C GLY A 173 -17.54 -2.76 6.75
N GLU A 174 -16.30 -3.25 6.58
CA GLU A 174 -15.96 -4.67 6.67
C GLU A 174 -15.39 -5.05 8.05
N THR A 175 -14.50 -4.23 8.60
CA THR A 175 -13.93 -4.42 9.92
C THR A 175 -13.46 -3.09 10.52
N GLU A 176 -13.46 -3.03 11.85
CA GLU A 176 -12.89 -1.94 12.63
C GLU A 176 -11.36 -2.02 12.62
N MET A 177 -10.66 -0.89 12.79
CA MET A 177 -9.20 -0.86 12.68
C MET A 177 -8.52 -1.70 13.76
N SER A 178 -9.05 -1.67 14.97
CA SER A 178 -8.58 -2.38 16.17
C SER A 178 -8.81 -3.89 16.11
N TRP A 179 -9.73 -4.35 15.25
CA TRP A 179 -10.00 -5.78 15.05
C TRP A 179 -9.13 -6.41 13.98
N SER A 180 -8.24 -5.64 13.36
CA SER A 180 -7.25 -6.12 12.42
C SER A 180 -5.85 -6.11 13.02
N ARG A 181 -5.03 -7.13 12.74
CA ARG A 181 -3.67 -7.27 13.25
C ARG A 181 -2.69 -7.53 12.12
N LEU A 182 -1.80 -6.58 11.85
CA LEU A 182 -0.71 -6.77 10.87
C LEU A 182 0.40 -7.67 11.41
N SER A 183 0.61 -7.67 12.73
CA SER A 183 1.65 -8.46 13.40
C SER A 183 3.07 -8.09 12.91
N ASP A 184 4.04 -9.01 13.04
CA ASP A 184 5.43 -8.80 12.60
C ASP A 184 5.61 -9.03 11.10
N VAL A 185 5.79 -7.94 10.34
CA VAL A 185 6.05 -7.99 8.90
C VAL A 185 7.55 -7.96 8.55
N SER A 186 8.45 -7.88 9.53
CA SER A 186 9.88 -7.61 9.32
C SER A 186 10.58 -8.64 8.42
N LYS A 187 10.17 -9.91 8.50
CA LYS A 187 10.68 -10.97 7.63
C LYS A 187 10.18 -10.82 6.19
N ALA A 188 8.91 -10.41 6.02
CA ALA A 188 8.31 -10.18 4.71
C ALA A 188 9.08 -9.08 3.95
N LEU A 189 9.45 -8.00 4.63
CA LEU A 189 10.17 -6.87 4.00
C LEU A 189 11.49 -7.31 3.34
N LYS A 190 12.14 -8.38 3.84
CA LYS A 190 13.41 -8.91 3.31
C LYS A 190 13.24 -9.72 2.02
N VAL A 191 12.05 -10.26 1.76
CA VAL A 191 11.78 -11.10 0.58
C VAL A 191 11.14 -10.32 -0.58
N PHE A 192 10.93 -9.01 -0.40
CA PHE A 192 10.46 -8.08 -1.44
C PHE A 192 11.42 -6.89 -1.65
N PRO A 193 12.65 -7.14 -2.13
CA PRO A 193 13.72 -6.12 -2.13
C PRO A 193 13.49 -4.95 -3.11
N ASN A 194 12.56 -5.09 -4.06
CA ASN A 194 12.32 -4.11 -5.13
C ASN A 194 11.00 -3.34 -4.96
N LEU A 195 10.41 -3.36 -3.76
CA LEU A 195 9.21 -2.57 -3.47
C LEU A 195 9.45 -1.07 -3.73
N ARG A 196 8.47 -0.47 -4.40
CA ARG A 196 8.35 0.96 -4.66
C ARG A 196 7.20 1.56 -3.87
N THR A 197 6.13 0.80 -3.65
CA THR A 197 4.99 1.19 -2.83
C THR A 197 4.75 0.11 -1.78
N LEU A 198 4.69 0.52 -0.52
CA LEU A 198 4.28 -0.33 0.59
C LEU A 198 3.18 0.39 1.37
N ARG A 199 2.02 -0.25 1.43
CA ARG A 199 0.89 0.19 2.23
C ARG A 199 0.54 -0.90 3.23
N LEU A 200 0.39 -0.51 4.48
CA LEU A 200 0.07 -1.38 5.59
C LEU A 200 -1.11 -0.76 6.33
N ARG A 201 -2.22 -1.48 6.44
CA ARG A 201 -3.41 -1.05 7.17
C ARG A 201 -3.82 -2.12 8.19
N GLY A 202 -3.99 -1.70 9.44
CA GLY A 202 -4.47 -2.54 10.53
C GLY A 202 -4.01 -2.03 11.90
N GLY A 203 -4.59 -2.60 12.96
CA GLY A 203 -4.05 -2.53 14.32
C GLY A 203 -2.79 -3.39 14.47
N GLU A 204 -2.11 -3.22 15.61
CA GLU A 204 -0.92 -3.98 16.02
C GLU A 204 0.11 -4.21 14.89
N LEU A 205 1.02 -3.26 14.70
CA LEU A 205 2.03 -3.28 13.64
C LEU A 205 3.45 -3.38 14.21
N GLU A 206 4.17 -4.45 13.85
CA GLU A 206 5.60 -4.62 14.12
C GLU A 206 6.40 -4.64 12.81
N LEU A 207 7.33 -3.70 12.64
CA LEU A 207 8.06 -3.51 11.38
C LEU A 207 9.50 -4.05 11.41
N GLY A 208 10.11 -4.08 12.60
CA GLY A 208 11.55 -4.30 12.74
C GLY A 208 12.38 -3.29 11.96
N ASP A 209 13.59 -3.67 11.56
CA ASP A 209 14.43 -2.83 10.71
C ASP A 209 13.90 -2.82 9.27
N ILE A 210 13.60 -1.63 8.75
CA ILE A 210 13.12 -1.46 7.39
C ILE A 210 14.30 -1.18 6.45
N ASP A 211 14.62 -2.15 5.59
CA ASP A 211 15.65 -2.05 4.54
C ASP A 211 14.99 -2.18 3.15
N LEU A 212 14.39 -1.09 2.69
CA LEU A 212 13.68 -1.01 1.39
C LEU A 212 14.24 0.17 0.57
N PRO A 213 15.42 0.04 -0.03
CA PRO A 213 16.12 1.17 -0.67
C PRO A 213 15.43 1.67 -1.95
N GLU A 214 14.58 0.85 -2.58
CA GLU A 214 13.83 1.19 -3.78
C GLU A 214 12.49 1.89 -3.50
N LEU A 215 12.10 2.01 -2.23
CA LEU A 215 10.79 2.51 -1.83
C LEU A 215 10.63 3.99 -2.18
N ARG A 216 9.50 4.31 -2.79
CA ARG A 216 9.09 5.67 -3.20
C ARG A 216 7.89 6.15 -2.39
N ALA A 217 7.03 5.25 -1.95
CA ALA A 217 5.90 5.57 -1.11
C ALA A 217 5.73 4.54 0.01
N PHE A 218 5.61 5.04 1.24
CA PHE A 218 5.29 4.26 2.43
C PHE A 218 4.05 4.84 3.10
N THR A 219 3.08 3.97 3.41
CA THR A 219 1.89 4.33 4.18
C THR A 219 1.67 3.28 5.28
N ALA A 220 1.60 3.75 6.53
CA ALA A 220 1.14 2.97 7.67
C ALA A 220 -0.15 3.57 8.24
N GLU A 221 -1.24 2.84 8.12
CA GLU A 221 -2.58 3.21 8.60
C GLU A 221 -2.92 2.35 9.83
N SER A 222 -2.93 2.97 11.00
CA SER A 222 -3.26 2.29 12.26
C SER A 222 -4.18 3.14 13.13
N GLY A 223 -5.02 2.46 13.91
CA GLY A 223 -5.84 3.04 14.98
C GLY A 223 -5.05 3.24 16.28
N GLY A 224 -3.85 2.65 16.37
CA GLY A 224 -2.90 2.83 17.48
C GLY A 224 -1.51 2.31 17.12
N LEU A 225 -0.69 3.17 16.51
CA LEU A 225 0.64 2.82 16.03
C LEU A 225 1.64 2.72 17.19
N PRO A 226 2.22 1.54 17.48
CA PRO A 226 3.11 1.39 18.62
C PRO A 226 4.41 2.19 18.48
N LEU A 227 4.97 2.65 19.60
CA LEU A 227 6.26 3.37 19.66
C LEU A 227 7.39 2.66 18.90
N ALA A 228 7.44 1.33 18.96
CA ALA A 228 8.45 0.54 18.25
C ALA A 228 8.32 0.70 16.71
N ALA A 229 7.11 0.76 16.18
CA ALA A 229 6.86 1.00 14.76
C ALA A 229 7.21 2.43 14.37
N VAL A 230 6.83 3.43 15.18
CA VAL A 230 7.24 4.85 14.97
C VAL A 230 8.76 4.95 14.86
N LYS A 231 9.50 4.34 15.80
CA LYS A 231 10.97 4.33 15.77
C LYS A 231 11.54 3.59 14.57
N SER A 232 10.91 2.51 14.13
CA SER A 232 11.32 1.76 12.94
C SER A 232 11.20 2.63 11.69
N ILE A 233 10.05 3.31 11.52
CA ILE A 233 9.81 4.23 10.39
C ILE A 233 10.76 5.42 10.42
N ALA A 234 10.96 6.04 11.58
CA ALA A 234 11.78 7.24 11.72
C ALA A 234 13.27 6.97 11.48
N ASN A 235 13.78 5.78 11.86
CA ASN A 235 15.20 5.45 11.71
C ASN A 235 15.54 4.73 10.40
N ALA A 236 14.54 4.35 9.60
CA ALA A 236 14.76 3.68 8.34
C ALA A 236 15.45 4.58 7.30
N LYS A 237 16.13 3.94 6.34
CA LYS A 237 16.90 4.64 5.30
C LYS A 237 16.09 4.69 4.01
N TRP A 238 15.77 5.90 3.59
CA TRP A 238 14.77 6.17 2.55
C TRP A 238 15.33 6.94 1.35
N PRO A 239 16.36 6.42 0.65
CA PRO A 239 17.10 7.19 -0.34
C PRO A 239 16.25 7.63 -1.55
N LYS A 240 15.16 6.91 -1.84
CA LYS A 240 14.25 7.16 -2.97
C LYS A 240 12.83 7.54 -2.55
N LEU A 241 12.57 7.72 -1.26
CA LEU A 241 11.21 7.97 -0.76
C LEU A 241 10.76 9.38 -1.12
N GLU A 242 9.59 9.46 -1.74
CA GLU A 242 8.96 10.69 -2.21
C GLU A 242 7.70 11.00 -1.38
N ARG A 243 7.04 9.97 -0.84
CA ARG A 243 5.83 10.06 -0.01
C ARG A 243 5.95 9.20 1.26
N LEU A 244 5.72 9.83 2.41
CA LEU A 244 5.61 9.17 3.71
C LEU A 244 4.28 9.55 4.35
N GLU A 245 3.49 8.57 4.74
CA GLU A 245 2.23 8.76 5.46
C GLU A 245 2.15 7.84 6.67
N ILE A 246 1.89 8.42 7.83
CA ILE A 246 1.82 7.73 9.11
C ILE A 246 0.52 8.16 9.80
N TRP A 247 -0.30 7.19 10.21
CA TRP A 247 -1.47 7.41 11.05
C TRP A 247 -1.14 6.89 12.44
N PHE A 248 -1.15 7.78 13.43
CA PHE A 248 -0.70 7.44 14.79
C PHE A 248 -1.78 6.75 15.61
N GLY A 249 -3.04 7.13 15.42
CA GLY A 249 -4.14 6.60 16.21
C GLY A 249 -4.24 7.21 17.61
N SER A 250 -4.83 6.45 18.52
CA SER A 250 -5.08 6.84 19.92
C SER A 250 -4.37 5.92 20.90
N ASP A 251 -3.93 6.47 22.03
CA ASP A 251 -3.25 5.73 23.10
C ASP A 251 -4.11 4.56 23.65
N ASN A 252 -5.43 4.72 23.64
CA ASN A 252 -6.41 3.69 24.01
C ASN A 252 -6.29 2.41 23.17
N TYR A 253 -5.73 2.52 21.97
CA TYR A 253 -5.53 1.40 21.04
C TYR A 253 -4.04 1.07 20.84
N GLY A 254 -3.17 1.57 21.72
CA GLY A 254 -1.75 1.26 21.74
C GLY A 254 -0.86 2.23 20.96
N ALA A 255 -1.39 3.40 20.56
CA ALA A 255 -0.56 4.45 20.01
C ALA A 255 0.55 4.83 21.00
N GLY A 256 1.75 5.09 20.48
CA GLY A 256 2.84 5.60 21.29
C GLY A 256 3.77 6.49 20.50
N GLY A 257 4.61 7.20 21.25
CA GLY A 257 5.58 8.15 20.73
C GLY A 257 5.02 9.56 20.58
N GLY A 258 5.91 10.46 20.19
CA GLY A 258 5.59 11.87 20.02
C GLY A 258 6.56 12.57 19.08
N VAL A 259 6.58 13.90 19.15
CA VAL A 259 7.43 14.74 18.30
C VAL A 259 8.91 14.35 18.40
N GLU A 260 9.39 13.99 19.58
CA GLU A 260 10.77 13.59 19.82
C GLU A 260 11.18 12.32 19.05
N ASP A 261 10.27 11.37 18.90
CA ASP A 261 10.53 10.12 18.16
C ASP A 261 10.53 10.35 16.64
N LEU A 262 9.89 11.43 16.19
CA LEU A 262 9.87 11.86 14.79
C LEU A 262 11.06 12.75 14.42
N GLN A 263 11.92 13.11 15.39
CA GLN A 263 13.05 14.00 15.16
C GLN A 263 13.94 13.60 13.95
N PRO A 264 14.26 12.32 13.70
CA PRO A 264 14.99 11.92 12.49
C PRO A 264 14.29 12.30 11.17
N ILE A 265 12.96 12.18 11.12
CA ILE A 265 12.12 12.57 9.97
C ILE A 265 12.11 14.10 9.85
N LEU A 266 11.88 14.82 10.95
CA LEU A 266 11.86 16.28 10.97
C LEU A 266 13.21 16.89 10.57
N ASP A 267 14.32 16.23 10.93
CA ASP A 267 15.67 16.58 10.49
C ASP A 267 15.94 16.25 9.01
N GLY A 268 15.03 15.53 8.34
CA GLY A 268 15.17 15.10 6.94
C GLY A 268 16.32 14.11 6.72
N LYS A 269 16.74 13.39 7.76
CA LYS A 269 17.86 12.45 7.71
C LYS A 269 17.47 11.23 6.87
N GLY A 270 18.23 10.96 5.80
CA GLY A 270 17.95 9.83 4.93
C GLY A 270 16.74 10.00 4.00
N LEU A 271 16.17 11.22 3.92
CA LEU A 271 14.98 11.57 3.13
C LEU A 271 15.30 12.68 2.09
N PRO A 272 16.22 12.44 1.14
CA PRO A 272 16.66 13.49 0.21
C PRO A 272 15.57 13.90 -0.80
N ASN A 273 14.62 13.00 -1.10
CA ASN A 273 13.61 13.16 -2.16
C ASN A 273 12.18 13.32 -1.61
N LEU A 274 12.01 13.44 -0.29
CA LEU A 274 10.67 13.50 0.31
C LEU A 274 9.98 14.81 -0.07
N GLN A 275 8.81 14.68 -0.70
CA GLN A 275 7.98 15.80 -1.16
C GLN A 275 6.61 15.83 -0.47
N ARG A 276 6.15 14.69 0.05
CA ARG A 276 4.85 14.57 0.71
C ARG A 276 5.02 13.89 2.06
N LEU A 277 4.62 14.59 3.12
CA LEU A 277 4.64 14.08 4.47
C LEU A 277 3.24 14.18 5.09
N GLY A 278 2.67 13.03 5.45
CA GLY A 278 1.45 12.93 6.24
C GLY A 278 1.76 12.43 7.64
N LEU A 279 1.49 13.26 8.64
CA LEU A 279 1.52 12.94 10.06
C LEU A 279 0.08 13.03 10.57
N ARG A 280 -0.72 12.07 10.15
CA ARG A 280 -2.17 12.09 10.24
C ARG A 280 -2.64 11.41 11.51
N ASN A 281 -3.89 11.64 11.87
CA ASN A 281 -4.56 10.84 12.90
C ASN A 281 -3.76 10.83 14.22
N SER A 282 -3.31 12.00 14.66
CA SER A 282 -2.37 12.17 15.78
C SER A 282 -3.05 12.85 16.97
N GLU A 283 -2.82 12.34 18.17
CA GLU A 283 -3.25 12.98 19.43
C GLU A 283 -2.30 14.10 19.91
N PHE A 284 -1.14 14.26 19.26
CA PHE A 284 -0.14 15.30 19.56
C PHE A 284 0.00 16.33 18.43
N THR A 285 -1.10 16.64 17.74
CA THR A 285 -1.08 17.52 16.56
C THR A 285 -0.71 18.98 16.88
N ASP A 286 -1.07 19.50 18.06
CA ASP A 286 -0.70 20.87 18.46
C ASP A 286 0.83 20.98 18.72
N GLU A 287 1.43 19.94 19.28
CA GLU A 287 2.87 19.80 19.47
C GLU A 287 3.60 19.72 18.12
N LEU A 288 3.04 18.96 17.15
CA LEU A 288 3.54 18.94 15.78
C LEU A 288 3.51 20.35 15.16
N CYS A 289 2.42 21.10 15.33
CA CYS A 289 2.29 22.48 14.83
C CYS A 289 3.36 23.41 15.41
N THR A 290 3.84 23.14 16.63
CA THR A 290 4.92 23.90 17.26
C THR A 290 6.30 23.51 16.72
N ALA A 291 6.53 22.23 16.40
CA ALA A 291 7.83 21.73 15.96
C ALA A 291 8.10 21.95 14.46
N LEU A 292 7.08 21.76 13.62
CA LEU A 292 7.18 21.80 12.16
C LEU A 292 7.81 23.08 11.56
N PRO A 293 7.58 24.30 12.09
CA PRO A 293 8.22 25.51 11.59
C PRO A 293 9.76 25.46 11.59
N THR A 294 10.35 24.61 12.45
CA THR A 294 11.81 24.44 12.58
C THR A 294 12.32 23.15 11.91
N ALA A 295 11.44 22.33 11.35
CA ALA A 295 11.79 21.06 10.74
C ALA A 295 12.63 21.29 9.46
N LYS A 296 13.78 20.62 9.35
CA LYS A 296 14.68 20.71 8.20
C LYS A 296 14.14 20.04 6.94
N VAL A 297 13.19 19.13 7.09
CA VAL A 297 12.50 18.48 5.97
C VAL A 297 11.50 19.43 5.29
N LEU A 298 10.91 20.36 6.04
CA LEU A 298 9.80 21.22 5.58
C LEU A 298 10.10 22.00 4.28
N PRO A 299 11.29 22.62 4.08
CA PRO A 299 11.57 23.38 2.86
C PRO A 299 11.56 22.55 1.56
N ARG A 300 11.60 21.22 1.64
CA ARG A 300 11.54 20.31 0.49
C ARG A 300 10.13 19.81 0.19
N LEU A 301 9.22 19.91 1.15
CA LEU A 301 7.87 19.41 1.02
C LEU A 301 7.08 20.29 0.04
N GLU A 302 6.24 19.64 -0.75
CA GLU A 302 5.18 20.26 -1.52
C GLU A 302 3.83 20.06 -0.83
N THR A 303 3.68 18.99 -0.05
CA THR A 303 2.45 18.66 0.67
C THR A 303 2.78 18.25 2.10
N LEU A 304 2.08 18.87 3.04
CA LEU A 304 2.09 18.51 4.45
C LEU A 304 0.65 18.22 4.87
N ASP A 305 0.42 17.07 5.48
CA ASP A 305 -0.91 16.61 5.89
C ASP A 305 -0.90 16.28 7.39
N LEU A 306 -1.68 17.04 8.16
CA LEU A 306 -1.93 16.91 9.59
C LEU A 306 -3.41 16.61 9.86
N SER A 307 -4.13 16.10 8.86
CA SER A 307 -5.56 15.81 8.98
C SER A 307 -5.84 14.70 9.99
N MET A 308 -7.10 14.60 10.42
CA MET A 308 -7.63 13.54 11.29
C MET A 308 -7.08 13.53 12.72
N GLY A 309 -6.26 14.52 13.11
CA GLY A 309 -5.71 14.63 14.46
C GLY A 309 -6.59 15.44 15.41
N VAL A 310 -6.01 15.90 16.51
CA VAL A 310 -6.71 16.68 17.54
C VAL A 310 -6.32 18.16 17.58
N MET A 311 -5.90 18.72 16.43
CA MET A 311 -5.44 20.11 16.35
C MET A 311 -6.52 21.07 16.86
N SER A 312 -6.13 21.94 17.78
CA SER A 312 -6.98 22.99 18.32
C SER A 312 -6.56 24.37 17.80
N ASP A 313 -7.26 25.41 18.25
CA ASP A 313 -6.92 26.79 17.91
C ASP A 313 -5.52 27.20 18.43
N GLU A 314 -4.92 26.45 19.36
CA GLU A 314 -3.52 26.60 19.76
C GLU A 314 -2.56 26.19 18.65
N GLY A 315 -2.74 25.00 18.06
CA GLY A 315 -2.00 24.59 16.89
C GLY A 315 -2.20 25.55 15.71
N ALA A 316 -3.43 26.07 15.53
CA ALA A 316 -3.71 27.05 14.49
C ALA A 316 -2.89 28.34 14.65
N ARG A 317 -2.81 28.85 15.88
CA ARG A 317 -1.98 30.01 16.23
C ARG A 317 -0.50 29.73 16.02
N ALA A 318 -0.02 28.54 16.37
CA ALA A 318 1.37 28.14 16.17
C ALA A 318 1.77 28.15 14.69
N LEU A 319 0.94 27.56 13.81
CA LEU A 319 1.17 27.58 12.35
C LEU A 319 1.06 28.99 11.77
N ALA A 320 0.00 29.75 12.14
CA ALA A 320 -0.21 31.10 11.63
C ALA A 320 0.91 32.06 12.03
N GLY A 321 1.46 31.92 13.25
CA GLY A 321 2.61 32.69 13.72
C GLY A 321 3.89 32.46 12.89
N HIS A 322 3.96 31.36 12.16
CA HIS A 322 5.07 30.99 11.29
C HIS A 322 4.65 30.89 9.82
N ALA A 323 3.59 31.57 9.39
CA ALA A 323 3.01 31.39 8.06
C ALA A 323 4.01 31.45 6.89
N ALA A 324 5.02 32.31 6.99
CA ALA A 324 6.08 32.45 5.98
C ALA A 324 6.91 31.17 5.77
N THR A 325 7.03 30.29 6.77
CA THR A 325 7.78 29.02 6.63
C THR A 325 7.01 27.96 5.84
N PHE A 326 5.71 28.16 5.63
CA PHE A 326 4.82 27.24 4.91
C PHE A 326 4.38 27.76 3.55
N SER A 327 4.76 28.97 3.16
CA SER A 327 4.23 29.63 1.95
C SER A 327 4.60 28.95 0.63
N HIS A 328 5.62 28.08 0.63
CA HIS A 328 6.03 27.29 -0.53
C HIS A 328 5.20 26.02 -0.72
N LEU A 329 4.48 25.56 0.31
CA LEU A 329 3.66 24.35 0.22
C LEU A 329 2.56 24.55 -0.81
N LYS A 330 2.38 23.56 -1.68
CA LYS A 330 1.24 23.49 -2.62
C LYS A 330 -0.05 23.10 -1.90
N ARG A 331 0.06 22.36 -0.79
CA ARG A 331 -1.06 21.96 0.07
C ARG A 331 -0.60 21.81 1.52
N LEU A 332 -1.34 22.42 2.43
CA LEU A 332 -1.32 22.10 3.85
C LEU A 332 -2.70 21.59 4.23
N ASP A 333 -2.80 20.36 4.71
CA ASP A 333 -4.07 19.76 5.11
C ASP A 333 -4.19 19.69 6.63
N VAL A 334 -5.27 20.27 7.17
CA VAL A 334 -5.66 20.18 8.58
C VAL A 334 -7.15 19.84 8.71
N THR A 335 -7.76 19.19 7.71
CA THR A 335 -9.16 18.74 7.82
C THR A 335 -9.34 17.69 8.90
N ASP A 336 -10.57 17.49 9.36
CA ASP A 336 -10.90 16.46 10.34
C ASP A 336 -10.13 16.60 11.67
N ASN A 337 -9.78 17.83 12.04
CA ASN A 337 -9.26 18.17 13.36
C ASN A 337 -10.39 18.72 14.26
N MET A 338 -10.05 19.54 15.27
CA MET A 338 -10.99 20.12 16.24
C MET A 338 -10.87 21.64 16.30
N LEU A 339 -10.66 22.28 15.15
CA LEU A 339 -10.59 23.75 15.06
C LEU A 339 -11.96 24.39 15.20
N THR A 340 -12.02 25.49 15.95
CA THR A 340 -13.23 26.34 15.92
C THR A 340 -13.28 27.15 14.62
N ASP A 341 -14.39 27.85 14.39
CA ASP A 341 -14.50 28.81 13.28
C ASP A 341 -13.41 29.90 13.33
N GLU A 342 -12.96 30.28 14.54
CA GLU A 342 -11.90 31.26 14.72
C GLU A 342 -10.55 30.70 14.25
N GLY A 343 -10.20 29.48 14.65
CA GLY A 343 -8.99 28.78 14.20
C GLY A 343 -8.96 28.56 12.68
N GLN A 344 -10.07 28.11 12.10
CA GLN A 344 -10.21 27.94 10.65
C GLN A 344 -10.02 29.27 9.90
N THR A 345 -10.63 30.35 10.41
CA THR A 345 -10.52 31.69 9.83
C THR A 345 -9.09 32.23 9.93
N LEU A 346 -8.42 32.00 11.06
CA LEU A 346 -7.03 32.39 11.27
C LEU A 346 -6.11 31.73 10.25
N LEU A 347 -6.21 30.41 10.10
CA LEU A 347 -5.39 29.65 9.14
C LEU A 347 -5.66 30.08 7.71
N SER A 348 -6.92 30.19 7.32
CA SER A 348 -7.31 30.58 5.95
C SER A 348 -6.79 31.96 5.55
N LYS A 349 -6.66 32.88 6.52
CA LYS A 349 -6.06 34.21 6.30
C LYS A 349 -4.54 34.17 6.23
N ALA A 350 -3.90 33.33 7.03
CA ALA A 350 -2.45 33.27 7.15
C ALA A 350 -1.78 32.40 6.07
N LEU A 351 -2.46 31.33 5.63
CA LEU A 351 -1.89 30.27 4.80
C LEU A 351 -2.79 30.03 3.57
N PRO A 352 -2.41 30.51 2.37
CA PRO A 352 -3.30 30.53 1.21
C PRO A 352 -3.64 29.14 0.64
N ASN A 353 -2.83 28.11 0.93
CA ASN A 353 -3.01 26.75 0.43
C ASN A 353 -3.46 25.76 1.52
N VAL A 354 -4.06 26.28 2.60
CA VAL A 354 -4.56 25.45 3.71
C VAL A 354 -5.96 24.89 3.40
N SER A 355 -6.17 23.61 3.70
CA SER A 355 -7.49 22.99 3.76
C SER A 355 -7.85 22.77 5.23
N ALA A 356 -8.82 23.51 5.74
CA ALA A 356 -9.21 23.49 7.17
C ALA A 356 -10.68 23.12 7.40
N GLY A 357 -11.37 22.55 6.42
CA GLY A 357 -12.78 22.16 6.57
C GLY A 357 -12.99 20.84 7.33
N HIS A 358 -14.25 20.42 7.46
CA HIS A 358 -14.65 19.13 8.05
C HIS A 358 -14.15 18.94 9.50
N GLN A 359 -14.17 20.00 10.31
CA GLN A 359 -13.75 19.91 11.71
C GLN A 359 -14.78 19.14 12.54
N ARG A 360 -14.28 18.32 13.46
CA ARG A 360 -15.07 17.59 14.45
C ARG A 360 -15.35 18.50 15.64
N GLU A 361 -16.43 18.20 16.36
CA GLU A 361 -16.84 19.00 17.52
C GLU A 361 -15.70 19.04 18.55
N PHE A 362 -15.36 20.26 18.95
CA PHE A 362 -14.39 20.51 19.99
C PHE A 362 -15.07 20.36 21.35
N ASP A 363 -14.60 19.40 22.14
CA ASP A 363 -14.93 19.24 23.56
C ASP A 363 -13.64 19.40 24.38
N GLU A 364 -13.66 20.29 25.37
CA GLU A 364 -12.50 20.52 26.26
C GLU A 364 -12.14 19.26 27.07
N ASP A 365 -13.13 18.41 27.34
CA ASP A 365 -12.96 17.18 28.14
C ASP A 365 -12.69 15.93 27.27
N TYR A 366 -12.87 15.99 25.93
CA TYR A 366 -12.78 14.82 25.06
C TYR A 366 -12.26 15.12 23.64
N ARG A 367 -10.94 15.04 23.44
CA ARG A 367 -10.31 15.09 22.11
C ARG A 367 -9.88 13.69 21.66
N TYR A 368 -10.09 13.36 20.38
CA TYR A 368 -9.80 12.02 19.84
C TYR A 368 -9.37 12.05 18.35
N ALA A 369 -8.50 11.14 17.95
CA ALA A 369 -8.11 10.93 16.55
C ALA A 369 -9.27 10.33 15.72
N SER A 370 -9.40 10.63 14.41
CA SER A 370 -10.59 10.22 13.62
C SER A 370 -10.71 8.72 13.41
N VAL A 371 -9.59 7.99 13.47
CA VAL A 371 -9.55 6.54 13.35
C VAL A 371 -8.83 6.00 14.58
N SER A 372 -9.53 5.22 15.38
CA SER A 372 -9.02 4.72 16.65
C SER A 372 -9.55 3.32 16.92
N GLU A 373 -10.88 3.16 16.88
CA GLU A 373 -11.56 1.85 16.90
C GLU A 373 -11.41 1.07 15.60
#